data_AF-A0A7C5R1X0-F1
#
_entry.id   AF-A0A7C5R1X0-F1
#
_cell.length_a   1.000
_cell.length_b   1.000
_cell.length_c   1.000
_cell.angle_alpha   90.00
_cell.angle_beta   90.00
_cell.angle_gamma   90.00
#
_symmetry.space_group_name_H-M   'P 1'
#
loop_
_entity.id
_entity.type
_entity.pdbx_description
1 polymer ?
#
loop_
_entity_poly.entity_id
_entity_poly.type
_entity_poly.pdbx_seq_one_letter_code
_entity_poly.pdbx_strand_id
1 'polypeptide(L)'
;MKIPIPFVVGARVTGLVVVSLLVSAGNLHSCTLWGASGKAASGGTIMSKNRDWAPDHSQELKMRRIVTGYAYFGLYAVGGTEPGLKAGVNEKGLSVITAAAGSIPKSLRDRQPGKQGVISRLLSELASCDEVLAKKEEIFSRARAMFVMIADRKKILVVEVGLDGKYALKTVEDGIAVHTNHFLERSLSEFNVKVGSSSAKRLQRITELMTMSPRPFTTELFVAMSRDQNDGPDNSLWRTGKSSRTLASWIIEIPSHGDPKLRVMLANPGEPERTRDFVLNETFWKETP
;
A
#
# COMPACT_ATOMS: atom_id res chain seq x y z
N MET A 1 59.27 -54.94 -17.87
CA MET A 1 57.98 -55.12 -18.58
C MET A 1 56.88 -54.50 -17.71
N LYS A 2 56.18 -53.48 -18.25
CA LYS A 2 54.91 -52.84 -17.82
C LYS A 2 54.80 -52.11 -16.45
N ILE A 3 54.53 -50.80 -16.55
CA ILE A 3 53.92 -49.80 -15.63
C ILE A 3 52.40 -50.14 -15.45
N PRO A 4 51.54 -49.74 -14.44
CA PRO A 4 51.49 -48.49 -13.62
C PRO A 4 51.07 -48.55 -12.11
N ILE A 5 51.19 -47.35 -11.51
CA ILE A 5 50.58 -46.67 -10.31
C ILE A 5 49.01 -46.86 -10.28
N PRO A 6 48.25 -46.83 -9.13
CA PRO A 6 48.23 -45.68 -8.23
C PRO A 6 48.00 -45.82 -6.71
N PHE A 7 48.56 -44.80 -6.04
CA PHE A 7 48.14 -44.18 -4.79
C PHE A 7 46.67 -43.72 -4.85
N VAL A 8 45.88 -44.04 -3.82
CA VAL A 8 44.87 -43.11 -3.23
C VAL A 8 44.74 -43.43 -1.74
N VAL A 9 45.29 -42.55 -0.89
CA VAL A 9 44.99 -42.52 0.55
C VAL A 9 43.64 -41.86 0.73
N GLY A 10 42.70 -42.57 1.34
CA GLY A 10 41.35 -42.08 1.60
C GLY A 10 41.33 -40.99 2.67
N ALA A 11 41.07 -39.75 2.25
CA ALA A 11 40.60 -38.70 3.15
C ALA A 11 39.07 -38.76 3.18
N ARG A 12 38.51 -39.27 4.28
CA ARG A 12 37.08 -39.08 4.59
C ARG A 12 36.88 -37.61 4.96
N VAL A 13 36.49 -36.80 3.98
CA VAL A 13 35.95 -35.46 4.23
C VAL A 13 34.52 -35.64 4.71
N THR A 14 34.32 -35.61 6.03
CA THR A 14 33.00 -35.49 6.64
C THR A 14 32.48 -34.10 6.29
N GLY A 15 31.71 -34.01 5.20
CA GLY A 15 31.08 -32.77 4.76
C GLY A 15 30.05 -32.32 5.79
N LEU A 16 30.41 -31.31 6.59
CA LEU A 16 29.48 -30.59 7.44
C LEU A 16 28.54 -29.78 6.52
N VAL A 17 27.34 -30.30 6.26
CA VAL A 17 26.31 -29.55 5.56
C VAL A 17 25.78 -28.49 6.53
N VAL A 18 26.36 -27.29 6.46
CA VAL A 18 25.79 -26.11 7.10
C VAL A 18 24.57 -25.71 6.29
N VAL A 19 23.40 -26.19 6.71
CA VAL A 19 22.12 -25.66 6.25
C VAL A 19 21.97 -24.27 6.85
N SER A 20 22.46 -23.26 6.14
CA SER A 20 22.16 -21.87 6.44
C SER A 20 20.67 -21.65 6.21
N LEU A 21 19.87 -21.77 7.27
CA LEU A 21 18.51 -21.25 7.33
C LEU A 21 18.59 -19.73 7.17
N LEU A 22 18.54 -19.27 5.92
CA LEU A 22 18.25 -17.88 5.60
C LEU A 22 16.83 -17.59 6.06
N VAL A 23 16.68 -17.27 7.35
CA VAL A 23 15.51 -16.59 7.87
C VAL A 23 15.53 -15.21 7.24
N SER A 24 14.90 -15.09 6.06
CA SER A 24 14.57 -13.80 5.48
C SER A 24 13.68 -13.10 6.50
N ALA A 25 14.25 -12.18 7.27
CA ALA A 25 13.49 -11.26 8.11
C ALA A 25 12.57 -10.48 7.16
N GLY A 26 11.34 -10.99 7.00
CA GLY A 26 10.33 -10.34 6.19
C GLY A 26 10.15 -8.93 6.73
N ASN A 27 10.28 -7.93 5.86
CA ASN A 27 9.92 -6.57 6.24
C ASN A 27 8.44 -6.59 6.66
N LEU A 28 8.20 -6.35 7.96
CA LEU A 28 6.89 -6.43 8.63
C LEU A 28 5.88 -5.37 8.13
N HIS A 29 6.35 -4.42 7.32
CA HIS A 29 5.53 -3.36 6.71
C HIS A 29 5.56 -3.51 5.20
N SER A 30 4.54 -4.15 4.64
CA SER A 30 4.42 -4.25 3.19
C SER A 30 3.00 -3.90 2.77
N CYS A 31 2.83 -3.08 1.75
CA CYS A 31 1.52 -2.78 1.18
C CYS A 31 1.68 -2.71 -0.32
N THR A 32 0.63 -3.06 -1.05
CA THR A 32 0.52 -2.79 -2.49
C THR A 32 -0.57 -1.75 -2.69
N LEU A 33 -0.27 -0.70 -3.44
CA LEU A 33 -1.20 0.35 -3.83
C LEU A 33 -1.35 0.30 -5.36
N TRP A 34 -2.56 0.40 -5.88
CA TRP A 34 -2.77 0.55 -7.31
C TRP A 34 -4.05 1.31 -7.61
N GLY A 35 -4.16 1.86 -8.80
CA GLY A 35 -5.35 2.56 -9.24
C GLY A 35 -5.34 2.89 -10.72
N ALA A 36 -6.47 3.38 -11.20
CA ALA A 36 -6.65 3.85 -12.55
C ALA A 36 -7.53 5.12 -12.57
N SER A 37 -7.31 5.97 -13.57
CA SER A 37 -8.01 7.24 -13.77
C SER A 37 -8.38 7.41 -15.24
N GLY A 38 -9.38 8.27 -15.50
CA GLY A 38 -9.75 8.67 -16.86
C GLY A 38 -10.39 7.52 -17.62
N LYS A 39 -9.99 7.32 -18.89
CA LYS A 39 -10.61 6.29 -19.76
C LYS A 39 -10.41 4.89 -19.20
N ALA A 40 -9.30 4.67 -18.49
CA ALA A 40 -9.03 3.40 -17.83
C ALA A 40 -10.04 3.09 -16.70
N ALA A 41 -10.76 4.07 -16.17
CA ALA A 41 -11.75 3.91 -15.10
C ALA A 41 -13.11 4.55 -15.45
N SER A 42 -13.56 4.39 -16.71
CA SER A 42 -14.86 4.89 -17.19
C SER A 42 -15.07 6.41 -16.97
N GLY A 43 -13.99 7.19 -17.04
CA GLY A 43 -13.95 8.64 -16.83
C GLY A 43 -13.83 9.08 -15.36
N GLY A 44 -13.91 8.17 -14.39
CA GLY A 44 -13.71 8.44 -12.97
C GLY A 44 -12.34 7.99 -12.50
N THR A 45 -12.26 7.57 -11.23
CA THR A 45 -11.10 6.86 -10.67
C THR A 45 -11.50 5.59 -9.95
N ILE A 46 -10.58 4.62 -9.91
CA ILE A 46 -10.66 3.47 -9.02
C ILE A 46 -9.29 3.28 -8.35
N MET A 47 -9.25 3.07 -7.05
CA MET A 47 -8.02 2.98 -6.28
C MET A 47 -8.13 1.90 -5.21
N SER A 48 -7.04 1.15 -5.02
CA SER A 48 -6.99 0.01 -4.13
C SER A 48 -5.70 -0.07 -3.31
N LYS A 49 -5.82 -0.66 -2.13
CA LYS A 49 -4.74 -1.00 -1.22
C LYS A 49 -4.94 -2.39 -0.63
N ASN A 50 -3.91 -3.22 -0.73
CA ASN A 50 -3.71 -4.32 0.20
C ASN A 50 -2.81 -3.85 1.35
N ARG A 51 -3.32 -3.95 2.57
CA ARG A 51 -2.60 -3.65 3.79
C ARG A 51 -2.01 -4.94 4.35
N ASP A 52 -0.70 -5.10 4.24
CA ASP A 52 -0.02 -6.23 4.86
C ASP A 52 0.73 -5.81 6.12
N TRP A 53 0.68 -6.70 7.11
CA TRP A 53 1.39 -6.54 8.37
C TRP A 53 1.54 -7.89 9.07
N ALA A 54 2.32 -7.90 10.15
CA ALA A 54 2.22 -8.94 11.15
C ALA A 54 0.75 -9.13 11.62
N PRO A 55 0.30 -10.38 11.81
CA PRO A 55 -1.05 -10.67 12.29
C PRO A 55 -1.16 -10.52 13.81
N ASP A 56 -0.77 -9.36 14.34
CA ASP A 56 -0.66 -9.05 15.77
C ASP A 56 -1.68 -8.01 16.27
N HIS A 57 -2.61 -7.59 15.42
CA HIS A 57 -3.60 -6.56 15.74
C HIS A 57 -4.82 -6.64 14.81
N SER A 58 -5.90 -5.95 15.20
CA SER A 58 -7.15 -5.91 14.44
C SER A 58 -7.29 -4.62 13.65
N GLN A 59 -8.20 -4.63 12.69
CA GLN A 59 -8.58 -3.48 11.90
C GLN A 59 -10.06 -3.19 12.08
N GLU A 60 -10.38 -1.90 12.13
CA GLU A 60 -11.73 -1.39 12.35
C GLU A 60 -12.03 -0.27 11.35
N LEU A 61 -13.27 -0.23 10.90
CA LEU A 61 -13.79 0.87 10.09
C LEU A 61 -14.46 1.90 11.02
N LYS A 62 -14.12 3.18 10.87
CA LYS A 62 -14.67 4.24 11.73
C LYS A 62 -15.04 5.47 10.92
N MET A 63 -16.19 6.05 11.22
CA MET A 63 -16.50 7.43 10.87
C MET A 63 -15.78 8.38 11.83
N ARG A 64 -15.31 9.49 11.29
CA ARG A 64 -14.80 10.63 12.05
C ARG A 64 -15.54 11.87 11.61
N ARG A 65 -16.20 12.50 12.58
CA ARG A 65 -16.84 13.81 12.43
C ARG A 65 -15.98 14.82 13.16
N ILE A 66 -15.51 15.81 12.43
CA ILE A 66 -14.66 16.87 12.97
C ILE A 66 -15.51 18.13 13.05
N VAL A 67 -15.42 18.86 14.16
CA VAL A 67 -16.19 20.10 14.37
C VAL A 67 -15.89 21.12 13.28
N THR A 68 -14.61 21.23 12.91
CA THR A 68 -14.10 22.12 11.85
C THR A 68 -13.32 21.30 10.84
N GLY A 69 -13.93 20.97 9.70
CA GLY A 69 -13.33 20.18 8.64
C GLY A 69 -14.31 19.17 8.06
N TYR A 70 -13.83 18.35 7.13
CA TYR A 70 -14.63 17.31 6.50
C TYR A 70 -14.74 16.06 7.38
N ALA A 71 -15.94 15.48 7.42
CA ALA A 71 -16.12 14.13 7.92
C ALA A 71 -15.40 13.13 7.01
N TYR A 72 -14.84 12.08 7.59
CA TYR A 72 -14.19 11.02 6.83
C TYR A 72 -14.40 9.63 7.43
N PHE A 73 -14.41 8.65 6.54
CA PHE A 73 -14.52 7.24 6.87
C PHE A 73 -13.19 6.56 6.61
N GLY A 74 -12.70 5.81 7.61
CA GLY A 74 -11.33 5.32 7.59
C GLY A 74 -11.16 3.90 8.09
N LEU A 75 -10.12 3.24 7.56
CA LEU A 75 -9.58 1.99 8.07
C LEU A 75 -8.52 2.28 9.14
N TYR A 76 -8.78 1.83 10.36
CA TYR A 76 -7.91 1.98 11.51
C TYR A 76 -7.26 0.66 11.88
N ALA A 77 -5.98 0.70 12.23
CA ALA A 77 -5.35 -0.37 13.02
C ALA A 77 -5.61 -0.12 14.50
N VAL A 78 -6.05 -1.15 15.23
CA VAL A 78 -6.35 -1.13 16.66
C VAL A 78 -5.48 -2.17 17.37
N GLY A 79 -4.68 -1.72 18.33
CA GLY A 79 -3.61 -2.51 18.94
C GLY A 79 -2.33 -2.54 18.08
N GLY A 80 -1.44 -3.48 18.39
CA GLY A 80 -0.15 -3.65 17.72
C GLY A 80 0.83 -2.50 17.98
N THR A 81 1.92 -2.47 17.20
CA THR A 81 3.01 -1.50 17.37
C THR A 81 2.80 -0.16 16.66
N GLU A 82 1.90 -0.11 15.67
CA GLU A 82 1.59 1.12 14.93
C GLU A 82 0.06 1.28 14.73
N PRO A 83 -0.70 1.66 15.77
CA PRO A 83 -2.13 1.92 15.65
C PRO A 83 -2.43 3.15 14.76
N GLY A 84 -3.72 3.39 14.50
CA GLY A 84 -4.21 4.61 13.84
C GLY A 84 -4.65 4.41 12.39
N LEU A 85 -4.94 5.52 11.70
CA LEU A 85 -5.54 5.57 10.37
C LEU A 85 -4.57 5.08 9.27
N LYS A 86 -5.05 4.19 8.38
CA LYS A 86 -4.24 3.52 7.35
C LYS A 86 -4.73 3.72 5.92
N ALA A 87 -6.01 4.05 5.76
CA ALA A 87 -6.68 4.41 4.52
C ALA A 87 -7.97 5.18 4.88
N GLY A 88 -8.49 6.02 4.00
CA GLY A 88 -9.78 6.65 4.21
C GLY A 88 -10.27 7.45 3.01
N VAL A 89 -11.50 7.92 3.13
CA VAL A 89 -12.19 8.77 2.17
C VAL A 89 -13.03 9.79 2.93
N ASN A 90 -13.10 11.03 2.44
CA ASN A 90 -13.92 12.07 3.07
C ASN A 90 -15.23 12.32 2.32
N GLU A 91 -16.12 13.10 2.92
CA GLU A 91 -17.44 13.45 2.38
C GLU A 91 -17.39 14.23 1.06
N LYS A 92 -16.22 14.76 0.66
CA LYS A 92 -16.00 15.41 -0.63
C LYS A 92 -15.54 14.45 -1.72
N GLY A 93 -15.31 13.18 -1.37
CA GLY A 93 -14.83 12.16 -2.29
C GLY A 93 -13.31 12.15 -2.47
N LEU A 94 -12.54 12.82 -1.61
CA LEU A 94 -11.09 12.69 -1.58
C LEU A 94 -10.71 11.42 -0.81
N SER A 95 -10.04 10.49 -1.49
CA SER A 95 -9.59 9.21 -0.93
C SER A 95 -8.07 9.18 -0.79
N VAL A 96 -7.58 8.60 0.30
CA VAL A 96 -6.15 8.54 0.64
C VAL A 96 -5.78 7.15 1.12
N ILE A 97 -4.80 6.53 0.44
CA ILE A 97 -4.16 5.27 0.86
C ILE A 97 -2.65 5.49 0.97
N THR A 98 -1.98 4.67 1.79
CA THR A 98 -0.56 4.85 2.09
C THR A 98 0.21 3.55 2.10
N ALA A 99 1.52 3.61 1.89
CA ALA A 99 2.43 2.51 2.14
C ALA A 99 3.64 3.00 2.93
N ALA A 100 4.25 2.12 3.72
CA ALA A 100 5.48 2.44 4.43
C ALA A 100 6.64 2.56 3.44
N ALA A 101 7.55 3.53 3.69
CA ALA A 101 8.84 3.67 3.01
C ALA A 101 9.82 2.56 3.43
N GLY A 102 9.46 1.31 3.15
CA GLY A 102 10.15 0.10 3.64
C GLY A 102 11.60 -0.05 3.17
N SER A 103 12.00 0.68 2.13
CA SER A 103 13.39 0.73 1.67
C SER A 103 14.30 1.60 2.54
N ILE A 104 13.74 2.44 3.40
CA ILE A 104 14.47 3.21 4.42
C ILE A 104 14.51 2.40 5.73
N PRO A 105 15.69 2.23 6.36
CA PRO A 105 15.81 1.59 7.67
C PRO A 105 14.85 2.17 8.70
N LYS A 106 14.21 1.29 9.50
CA LYS A 106 13.23 1.71 10.52
C LYS A 106 13.81 2.75 11.49
N SER A 107 15.07 2.59 11.89
CA SER A 107 15.75 3.55 12.77
C SER A 107 15.87 4.96 12.21
N LEU A 108 15.87 5.14 10.88
CA LEU A 108 15.86 6.45 10.25
C LEU A 108 14.42 6.96 10.09
N ARG A 109 13.48 6.07 9.74
CA ARG A 109 12.06 6.43 9.66
C ARG A 109 11.49 6.91 10.99
N ASP A 110 11.89 6.29 12.09
CA ASP A 110 11.41 6.66 13.43
C ASP A 110 12.07 7.95 13.95
N ARG A 111 13.27 8.30 13.43
CA ARG A 111 14.04 9.51 13.81
C ARG A 111 13.73 10.69 12.89
N GLN A 112 12.47 11.11 12.87
CA GLN A 112 12.00 12.27 12.09
C GLN A 112 11.25 13.27 12.99
N PRO A 113 11.96 13.95 13.92
CA PRO A 113 11.32 14.86 14.87
C PRO A 113 10.57 15.99 14.15
N GLY A 114 9.37 16.31 14.61
CA GLY A 114 8.52 17.35 14.03
C GLY A 114 7.83 16.98 12.71
N LYS A 115 8.11 15.80 12.12
CA LYS A 115 7.40 15.31 10.94
C LYS A 115 6.11 14.58 11.33
N GLN A 116 5.08 14.75 10.51
CA GLN A 116 3.72 14.26 10.83
C GLN A 116 3.22 13.24 9.80
N GLY A 117 2.25 12.42 10.20
CA GLY A 117 1.45 11.64 9.26
C GLY A 117 0.45 12.55 8.53
N VAL A 118 0.24 12.33 7.24
CA VAL A 118 -0.56 13.26 6.42
C VAL A 118 -2.04 12.87 6.27
N ILE A 119 -2.40 11.60 6.52
CA ILE A 119 -3.73 11.08 6.12
C ILE A 119 -4.88 11.85 6.77
N SER A 120 -4.84 12.07 8.09
CA SER A 120 -5.92 12.77 8.79
C SER A 120 -6.07 14.19 8.27
N ARG A 121 -4.95 14.91 8.10
CA ARG A 121 -4.92 16.28 7.57
C ARG A 121 -5.53 16.36 6.17
N LEU A 122 -5.08 15.47 5.27
CA LEU A 122 -5.59 15.41 3.90
C LEU A 122 -7.12 15.19 3.89
N LEU A 123 -7.60 14.24 4.69
CA LEU A 123 -9.02 13.90 4.73
C LEU A 123 -9.88 14.96 5.43
N SER A 124 -9.36 15.65 6.44
CA SER A 124 -10.13 16.65 7.20
C SER A 124 -10.11 18.04 6.60
N GLU A 125 -9.07 18.40 5.84
CA GLU A 125 -8.86 19.79 5.41
C GLU A 125 -9.02 20.01 3.90
N LEU A 126 -8.99 18.96 3.08
CA LEU A 126 -8.95 19.10 1.61
C LEU A 126 -10.08 18.33 0.93
N ALA A 127 -10.64 18.92 -0.12
CA ALA A 127 -11.78 18.36 -0.85
C ALA A 127 -11.40 17.64 -2.15
N SER A 128 -10.22 17.93 -2.71
CA SER A 128 -9.83 17.46 -4.05
C SER A 128 -8.32 17.31 -4.22
N CYS A 129 -7.92 16.57 -5.25
CA CYS A 129 -6.52 16.48 -5.67
C CYS A 129 -5.96 17.84 -6.08
N ASP A 130 -6.77 18.72 -6.67
CA ASP A 130 -6.32 20.07 -7.05
C ASP A 130 -5.99 20.93 -5.79
N GLU A 131 -6.76 20.79 -4.71
CA GLU A 131 -6.41 21.43 -3.42
C GLU A 131 -5.15 20.84 -2.79
N VAL A 132 -4.92 19.53 -2.92
CA VAL A 132 -3.67 18.89 -2.51
C VAL A 132 -2.49 19.45 -3.29
N LEU A 133 -2.61 19.59 -4.62
CA LEU A 133 -1.58 20.16 -5.47
C LEU A 133 -1.25 21.61 -5.09
N ALA A 134 -2.26 22.41 -4.73
CA ALA A 134 -2.07 23.78 -4.29
C ALA A 134 -1.31 23.90 -2.95
N LYS A 135 -1.42 22.90 -2.07
CA LYS A 135 -0.79 22.88 -0.73
C LYS A 135 0.36 21.88 -0.58
N LYS A 136 0.82 21.28 -1.68
CA LYS A 136 1.77 20.16 -1.68
C LYS A 136 3.07 20.45 -0.90
N GLU A 137 3.62 21.65 -1.04
CA GLU A 137 4.87 22.03 -0.34
C GLU A 137 4.66 22.09 1.17
N GLU A 138 3.54 22.67 1.61
CA GLU A 138 3.20 22.81 3.03
C GLU A 138 2.95 21.44 3.69
N ILE A 139 2.37 20.50 2.93
CA ILE A 139 1.99 19.18 3.42
C ILE A 139 3.19 18.24 3.40
N PHE A 140 3.82 18.05 2.24
CA PHE A 140 4.75 16.94 2.04
C PHE A 140 6.18 17.25 2.47
N SER A 141 6.62 18.51 2.46
CA SER A 141 7.93 18.87 3.04
C SER A 141 8.00 18.63 4.56
N ARG A 142 6.84 18.57 5.23
CA ARG A 142 6.69 18.34 6.69
C ARG A 142 6.18 16.93 7.00
N ALA A 143 5.94 16.11 5.99
CA ALA A 143 5.50 14.74 6.15
C ALA A 143 6.67 13.84 6.58
N ARG A 144 6.35 12.78 7.34
CA ARG A 144 7.29 11.67 7.57
C ARG A 144 7.47 10.87 6.28
N ALA A 145 8.64 10.25 6.11
CA ALA A 145 8.89 9.36 4.97
C ALA A 145 7.81 8.27 4.83
N MET A 146 7.12 8.27 3.69
CA MET A 146 6.02 7.36 3.36
C MET A 146 5.63 7.50 1.88
N PHE A 147 4.80 6.58 1.41
CA PHE A 147 4.14 6.69 0.11
C PHE A 147 2.67 7.00 0.31
N VAL A 148 2.13 7.88 -0.51
CA VAL A 148 0.73 8.31 -0.47
C VAL A 148 0.16 8.22 -1.88
N MET A 149 -0.99 7.56 -2.02
CA MET A 149 -1.79 7.62 -3.23
C MET A 149 -3.12 8.27 -2.87
N ILE A 150 -3.47 9.31 -3.60
CA ILE A 150 -4.63 10.16 -3.35
C ILE A 150 -5.48 10.15 -4.60
N ALA A 151 -6.78 9.97 -4.48
CA ALA A 151 -7.70 10.00 -5.61
C ALA A 151 -8.88 10.92 -5.31
N ASP A 152 -9.29 11.69 -6.30
CA ASP A 152 -10.61 12.28 -6.37
C ASP A 152 -11.31 11.76 -7.64
N ARG A 153 -12.40 12.39 -8.05
CA ARG A 153 -13.16 11.99 -9.23
C ARG A 153 -12.39 12.13 -10.56
N LYS A 154 -11.37 12.98 -10.61
CA LYS A 154 -10.72 13.40 -11.85
C LYS A 154 -9.33 12.79 -12.04
N LYS A 155 -8.59 12.60 -10.95
CA LYS A 155 -7.18 12.21 -11.02
C LYS A 155 -6.70 11.46 -9.80
N ILE A 156 -5.62 10.73 -9.99
CA ILE A 156 -4.82 10.12 -8.93
C ILE A 156 -3.52 10.90 -8.79
N LEU A 157 -3.12 11.22 -7.56
CA LEU A 157 -1.79 11.69 -7.20
C LEU A 157 -1.02 10.55 -6.55
N VAL A 158 0.22 10.33 -6.98
CA VAL A 158 1.17 9.42 -6.35
C VAL A 158 2.29 10.26 -5.76
N VAL A 159 2.51 10.16 -4.46
CA VAL A 159 3.48 10.96 -3.73
C VAL A 159 4.47 10.05 -3.02
N GLU A 160 5.74 10.28 -3.28
CA GLU A 160 6.85 9.64 -2.60
C GLU A 160 7.50 10.67 -1.66
N VAL A 161 7.43 10.43 -0.35
CA VAL A 161 8.05 11.29 0.66
C VAL A 161 9.31 10.60 1.19
N GLY A 162 10.46 11.23 0.97
CA GLY A 162 11.76 10.84 1.48
C GLY A 162 12.09 11.45 2.84
N LEU A 163 13.37 11.51 3.17
CA LEU A 163 13.86 12.21 4.36
C LEU A 163 14.09 13.69 4.06
N ASP A 164 14.28 14.48 5.13
CA ASP A 164 14.68 15.90 5.07
C ASP A 164 13.76 16.79 4.22
N GLY A 165 12.48 16.43 4.15
CA GLY A 165 11.46 17.18 3.40
C GLY A 165 11.53 17.00 1.89
N LYS A 166 12.39 16.10 1.38
CA LYS A 166 12.41 15.74 -0.04
C LYS A 166 11.16 14.92 -0.37
N TYR A 167 10.49 15.27 -1.45
CA TYR A 167 9.37 14.50 -1.96
C TYR A 167 9.28 14.63 -3.49
N ALA A 168 8.56 13.69 -4.11
CA ALA A 168 8.21 13.71 -5.52
C ALA A 168 6.72 13.43 -5.65
N LEU A 169 6.08 14.03 -6.65
CA LEU A 169 4.66 13.90 -6.90
C LEU A 169 4.40 13.70 -8.39
N LYS A 170 3.60 12.70 -8.70
CA LYS A 170 3.10 12.42 -10.06
C LYS A 170 1.58 12.51 -10.09
N THR A 171 1.05 13.18 -11.11
CA THR A 171 -0.38 13.23 -11.40
C THR A 171 -0.73 12.23 -12.51
N VAL A 172 -1.80 11.46 -12.33
CA VAL A 172 -2.35 10.51 -13.30
C VAL A 172 -3.80 10.89 -13.56
N GLU A 173 -4.02 11.60 -14.67
CA GLU A 173 -5.37 12.00 -15.10
C GLU A 173 -6.03 10.95 -16.00
N ASP A 174 -5.23 10.25 -16.83
CA ASP A 174 -5.65 9.10 -17.63
C ASP A 174 -4.57 8.01 -17.58
N GLY A 175 -4.94 6.79 -17.21
CA GLY A 175 -4.03 5.64 -17.13
C GLY A 175 -4.01 4.96 -15.76
N ILE A 176 -2.88 4.33 -15.43
CA ILE A 176 -2.72 3.51 -14.22
C ILE A 176 -1.64 4.06 -13.29
N ALA A 177 -1.79 3.78 -12.00
CA ALA A 177 -0.82 4.06 -10.96
C ALA A 177 -0.58 2.78 -10.15
N VAL A 178 0.68 2.49 -9.81
CA VAL A 178 1.07 1.35 -8.99
C VAL A 178 2.19 1.75 -8.06
N HIS A 179 2.20 1.23 -6.83
CA HIS A 179 3.24 1.49 -5.86
C HIS A 179 3.34 0.37 -4.83
N THR A 180 4.54 0.15 -4.26
CA THR A 180 4.72 -0.73 -3.10
C THR A 180 5.49 -0.03 -1.98
N ASN A 181 6.63 -0.56 -1.54
CA ASN A 181 7.36 -0.13 -0.35
C ASN A 181 8.79 0.34 -0.63
N HIS A 182 9.07 0.77 -1.86
CA HIS A 182 10.32 1.40 -2.26
C HIS A 182 10.04 2.52 -3.26
N PHE A 183 10.99 3.47 -3.37
CA PHE A 183 10.89 4.64 -4.24
C PHE A 183 11.02 4.22 -5.71
N LEU A 184 10.18 4.78 -6.56
CA LEU A 184 10.20 4.61 -8.02
C LEU A 184 10.72 5.86 -8.71
N GLU A 185 10.52 7.03 -8.10
CA GLU A 185 11.00 8.29 -8.64
C GLU A 185 12.53 8.38 -8.56
N ARG A 186 13.16 8.62 -9.71
CA ARG A 186 14.63 8.64 -9.83
C ARG A 186 15.27 9.71 -8.95
N SER A 187 14.60 10.84 -8.74
CA SER A 187 15.07 11.93 -7.86
C SER A 187 15.17 11.52 -6.39
N LEU A 188 14.53 10.41 -5.99
CA LEU A 188 14.49 9.90 -4.63
C LEU A 188 15.18 8.54 -4.49
N SER A 189 15.92 8.08 -5.52
CA SER A 189 16.56 6.77 -5.53
C SER A 189 17.58 6.57 -4.40
N GLU A 190 18.14 7.67 -3.86
CA GLU A 190 19.03 7.63 -2.69
C GLU A 190 18.37 7.01 -1.45
N PHE A 191 17.04 7.06 -1.35
CA PHE A 191 16.29 6.50 -0.23
C PHE A 191 15.99 5.00 -0.39
N ASN A 192 16.38 4.39 -1.51
CA ASN A 192 16.32 2.94 -1.71
C ASN A 192 17.52 2.21 -1.09
N VAL A 193 17.76 2.44 0.21
CA VAL A 193 18.89 1.84 0.96
C VAL A 193 18.83 0.31 0.92
N LYS A 194 17.64 -0.28 1.11
CA LYS A 194 17.43 -1.73 0.95
C LYS A 194 16.03 -2.04 0.41
N VAL A 195 15.94 -2.33 -0.88
CA VAL A 195 14.67 -2.79 -1.47
C VAL A 195 14.38 -4.23 -1.07
N GLY A 196 13.22 -4.46 -0.45
CA GLY A 196 12.78 -5.82 -0.07
C GLY A 196 12.29 -6.61 -1.29
N SER A 197 12.65 -7.90 -1.37
CA SER A 197 12.28 -8.80 -2.47
C SER A 197 10.76 -8.86 -2.70
N SER A 198 9.97 -9.00 -1.63
CA SER A 198 8.49 -8.96 -1.69
C SER A 198 7.97 -7.66 -2.29
N SER A 199 8.60 -6.52 -1.99
CA SER A 199 8.20 -5.24 -2.57
C SER A 199 8.43 -5.19 -4.08
N ALA A 200 9.59 -5.66 -4.54
CA ALA A 200 9.90 -5.71 -5.97
C ALA A 200 8.98 -6.68 -6.71
N LYS A 201 8.78 -7.90 -6.18
CA LYS A 201 7.89 -8.91 -6.77
C LYS A 201 6.44 -8.45 -6.86
N ARG A 202 5.88 -7.89 -5.78
CA ARG A 202 4.51 -7.37 -5.78
C ARG A 202 4.35 -6.20 -6.75
N LEU A 203 5.36 -5.32 -6.85
CA LEU A 203 5.32 -4.22 -7.80
C LEU A 203 5.31 -4.73 -9.24
N GLN A 204 6.18 -5.68 -9.58
CA GLN A 204 6.19 -6.32 -10.88
C GLN A 204 4.82 -6.95 -11.17
N ARG A 205 4.31 -7.78 -10.24
CA ARG A 205 3.05 -8.51 -10.40
C ARG A 205 1.85 -7.59 -10.62
N ILE A 206 1.69 -6.55 -9.79
CA ILE A 206 0.56 -5.63 -9.96
C ILE A 206 0.70 -4.81 -11.24
N THR A 207 1.92 -4.47 -11.67
CA THR A 207 2.17 -3.79 -12.94
C THR A 207 1.74 -4.67 -14.12
N GLU A 208 2.10 -5.95 -14.11
CA GLU A 208 1.69 -6.93 -15.13
C GLU A 208 0.17 -7.05 -15.18
N LEU A 209 -0.49 -7.29 -14.03
CA LEU A 209 -1.96 -7.41 -13.96
C LEU A 209 -2.65 -6.15 -14.47
N MET A 210 -2.22 -4.96 -14.05
CA MET A 210 -2.78 -3.68 -14.50
C MET A 210 -2.49 -3.39 -15.98
N THR A 211 -1.42 -3.94 -16.56
CA THR A 211 -1.09 -3.73 -17.97
C THR A 211 -1.90 -4.68 -18.87
N MET A 212 -2.08 -5.92 -18.45
CA MET A 212 -2.68 -6.98 -19.25
C MET A 212 -4.20 -7.07 -19.15
N SER A 213 -4.80 -6.49 -18.11
CA SER A 213 -6.24 -6.61 -17.89
C SER A 213 -7.06 -5.71 -18.83
N PRO A 214 -8.29 -6.12 -19.18
CA PRO A 214 -9.18 -5.31 -20.00
C PRO A 214 -9.56 -4.00 -19.29
N ARG A 215 -9.75 -2.96 -20.08
CA ARG A 215 -10.23 -1.64 -19.64
C ARG A 215 -11.67 -1.42 -20.13
N PRO A 216 -12.50 -0.65 -19.43
CA PRO A 216 -12.20 0.02 -18.16
C PRO A 216 -12.09 -0.95 -16.98
N PHE A 217 -11.30 -0.61 -15.98
CA PHE A 217 -11.18 -1.38 -14.74
C PHE A 217 -12.48 -1.31 -13.93
N THR A 218 -12.88 -2.45 -13.37
CA THR A 218 -14.05 -2.55 -12.49
C THR A 218 -13.64 -2.95 -11.07
N THR A 219 -14.56 -2.79 -10.13
CA THR A 219 -14.38 -3.24 -8.74
C THR A 219 -14.12 -4.75 -8.67
N GLU A 220 -14.80 -5.58 -9.48
CA GLU A 220 -14.62 -7.03 -9.53
C GLU A 220 -13.20 -7.42 -9.98
N LEU A 221 -12.67 -6.71 -10.98
CA LEU A 221 -11.30 -6.93 -11.45
C LEU A 221 -10.29 -6.55 -10.36
N PHE A 222 -10.50 -5.44 -9.66
CA PHE A 222 -9.64 -5.05 -8.53
C PHE A 222 -9.75 -6.03 -7.36
N VAL A 223 -10.93 -6.62 -7.11
CA VAL A 223 -11.10 -7.71 -6.13
C VAL A 223 -10.27 -8.92 -6.55
N ALA A 224 -10.35 -9.36 -7.82
CA ALA A 224 -9.56 -10.47 -8.32
C ALA A 224 -8.05 -10.23 -8.17
N MET A 225 -7.56 -9.05 -8.57
CA MET A 225 -6.17 -8.65 -8.38
C MET A 225 -5.75 -8.62 -6.91
N SER A 226 -6.61 -8.09 -6.03
CA SER A 226 -6.33 -8.02 -4.60
C SER A 226 -6.12 -9.39 -3.97
N ARG A 227 -6.73 -10.44 -4.54
CA ARG A 227 -6.66 -11.83 -4.07
C ARG A 227 -5.58 -12.65 -4.77
N ASP A 228 -4.75 -12.05 -5.63
CA ASP A 228 -3.69 -12.75 -6.34
C ASP A 228 -2.66 -13.34 -5.36
N GLN A 229 -2.51 -14.66 -5.41
CA GLN A 229 -1.59 -15.44 -4.57
C GLN A 229 -0.34 -15.91 -5.34
N ASN A 230 -0.02 -15.30 -6.48
CA ASN A 230 1.20 -15.62 -7.21
C ASN A 230 2.46 -15.37 -6.34
N ASP A 231 3.58 -16.02 -6.63
CA ASP A 231 4.84 -15.87 -5.87
C ASP A 231 4.79 -16.31 -4.39
N GLY A 232 3.77 -17.07 -3.99
CA GLY A 232 3.69 -17.72 -2.68
C GLY A 232 3.35 -16.76 -1.53
N PRO A 233 3.37 -17.25 -0.27
CA PRO A 233 2.70 -16.60 0.86
C PRO A 233 3.27 -15.24 1.26
N ASP A 234 4.53 -14.95 0.92
CA ASP A 234 5.24 -13.74 1.34
C ASP A 234 5.43 -12.70 0.24
N ASN A 235 5.31 -13.09 -1.04
CA ASN A 235 5.58 -12.20 -2.17
C ASN A 235 4.36 -11.97 -3.06
N SER A 236 3.23 -12.62 -2.77
CA SER A 236 1.95 -12.39 -3.40
C SER A 236 1.33 -11.04 -3.08
N LEU A 237 0.34 -10.62 -3.86
CA LEU A 237 -0.48 -9.46 -3.53
C LEU A 237 -1.36 -9.75 -2.31
N TRP A 238 -1.97 -10.94 -2.25
CA TRP A 238 -2.67 -11.46 -1.08
C TRP A 238 -1.73 -12.33 -0.25
N ARG A 239 -1.07 -11.72 0.74
CA ARG A 239 -0.06 -12.38 1.57
C ARG A 239 -0.72 -13.28 2.62
N THR A 240 -0.19 -14.49 2.80
CA THR A 240 -0.64 -15.47 3.79
C THR A 240 0.50 -15.98 4.68
N GLY A 241 1.65 -15.31 4.63
CA GLY A 241 2.83 -15.64 5.42
C GLY A 241 2.61 -15.60 6.93
N LYS A 242 3.47 -16.33 7.65
CA LYS A 242 3.42 -16.40 9.13
C LYS A 242 3.76 -15.05 9.76
N SER A 243 4.85 -14.42 9.29
CA SER A 243 5.36 -13.16 9.83
C SER A 243 4.62 -11.94 9.30
N SER A 244 3.98 -12.04 8.13
CA SER A 244 3.18 -10.96 7.56
C SER A 244 2.14 -11.52 6.60
N ARG A 245 0.90 -11.01 6.70
CA ARG A 245 -0.23 -11.36 5.86
C ARG A 245 -1.04 -10.12 5.47
N THR A 246 -1.86 -10.22 4.44
CA THR A 246 -2.81 -9.16 4.09
C THR A 246 -3.91 -9.16 5.14
N LEU A 247 -4.04 -8.03 5.82
CA LEU A 247 -5.01 -7.82 6.88
C LEU A 247 -6.26 -7.13 6.36
N ALA A 248 -6.13 -6.28 5.33
CA ALA A 248 -7.29 -5.68 4.70
C ALA A 248 -7.06 -5.41 3.22
N SER A 249 -8.14 -5.49 2.45
CA SER A 249 -8.21 -4.94 1.09
C SER A 249 -9.20 -3.79 1.07
N TRP A 250 -8.76 -2.63 0.62
CA TRP A 250 -9.56 -1.40 0.49
C TRP A 250 -9.65 -1.07 -0.99
N ILE A 251 -10.85 -1.06 -1.57
CA ILE A 251 -11.11 -0.75 -2.98
C ILE A 251 -12.17 0.34 -3.04
N ILE A 252 -11.83 1.50 -3.60
CA ILE A 252 -12.76 2.60 -3.81
C ILE A 252 -12.92 2.90 -5.30
N GLU A 253 -14.15 3.01 -5.75
CA GLU A 253 -14.54 3.49 -7.07
C GLU A 253 -15.19 4.87 -6.91
N ILE A 254 -14.68 5.87 -7.63
CA ILE A 254 -15.18 7.24 -7.66
C ILE A 254 -15.60 7.53 -9.10
N PRO A 255 -16.84 7.18 -9.49
CA PRO A 255 -17.27 7.25 -10.89
C PRO A 255 -17.27 8.69 -11.40
N SER A 256 -17.23 8.90 -12.72
CA SER A 256 -17.35 10.25 -13.33
C SER A 256 -18.66 10.96 -12.96
N HIS A 257 -19.71 10.19 -12.68
CA HIS A 257 -21.01 10.66 -12.22
C HIS A 257 -21.58 9.73 -11.13
N GLY A 258 -22.30 10.29 -10.16
CA GLY A 258 -22.90 9.52 -9.06
C GLY A 258 -22.01 9.38 -7.82
N ASP A 259 -22.44 8.54 -6.89
CA ASP A 259 -21.82 8.38 -5.58
C ASP A 259 -20.60 7.44 -5.62
N PRO A 260 -19.53 7.73 -4.85
CA PRO A 260 -18.43 6.80 -4.68
C PRO A 260 -18.89 5.49 -4.02
N LYS A 261 -18.24 4.38 -4.38
CA LYS A 261 -18.48 3.05 -3.81
C LYS A 261 -17.21 2.55 -3.16
N LEU A 262 -17.32 2.05 -1.93
CA LEU A 262 -16.21 1.53 -1.17
C LEU A 262 -16.47 0.07 -0.82
N ARG A 263 -15.56 -0.81 -1.20
CA ARG A 263 -15.50 -2.19 -0.74
C ARG A 263 -14.30 -2.37 0.18
N VAL A 264 -14.55 -2.88 1.37
CA VAL A 264 -13.50 -3.25 2.33
C VAL A 264 -13.64 -4.70 2.72
N MET A 265 -12.54 -5.42 2.59
CA MET A 265 -12.37 -6.75 3.14
C MET A 265 -11.45 -6.64 4.37
N LEU A 266 -11.86 -7.22 5.50
CA LEU A 266 -11.09 -7.33 6.75
C LEU A 266 -10.75 -8.79 7.05
N ALA A 267 -9.47 -9.07 7.25
CA ALA A 267 -8.87 -10.37 7.56
C ALA A 267 -8.19 -10.31 8.96
N ASN A 268 -8.96 -9.93 9.98
CA ASN A 268 -8.46 -9.82 11.35
C ASN A 268 -7.92 -11.19 11.84
N PRO A 269 -6.75 -11.23 12.50
CA PRO A 269 -6.21 -12.48 13.05
C PRO A 269 -7.18 -13.11 14.06
N GLY A 270 -7.48 -14.40 13.89
CA GLY A 270 -8.39 -15.12 14.78
C GLY A 270 -9.88 -14.91 14.50
N GLU A 271 -10.23 -14.11 13.49
CA GLU A 271 -11.62 -13.88 13.08
C GLU A 271 -11.86 -14.38 11.64
N PRO A 272 -13.10 -14.75 11.28
CA PRO A 272 -13.48 -14.95 9.90
C PRO A 272 -13.29 -13.69 9.06
N GLU A 273 -12.97 -13.87 7.79
CA GLU A 273 -12.95 -12.78 6.81
C GLU A 273 -14.31 -12.07 6.74
N ARG A 274 -14.32 -10.73 6.74
CA ARG A 274 -15.55 -9.92 6.62
C ARG A 274 -15.44 -8.94 5.47
N THR A 275 -16.42 -8.97 4.56
CA THR A 275 -16.54 -7.97 3.49
C THR A 275 -17.66 -6.99 3.83
N ARG A 276 -17.41 -5.71 3.57
CA ARG A 276 -18.37 -4.62 3.71
C ARG A 276 -18.34 -3.79 2.43
N ASP A 277 -19.51 -3.51 1.88
CA ASP A 277 -19.70 -2.65 0.72
C ASP A 277 -20.53 -1.43 1.15
N PHE A 278 -20.12 -0.25 0.69
CA PHE A 278 -20.73 1.02 1.03
C PHE A 278 -20.95 1.86 -0.23
N VAL A 279 -22.07 2.56 -0.28
CA VAL A 279 -22.33 3.66 -1.21
C VAL A 279 -22.18 4.95 -0.42
N LEU A 280 -21.21 5.78 -0.76
CA LEU A 280 -20.81 6.96 0.02
C LEU A 280 -21.66 8.19 -0.35
N ASN A 281 -22.98 8.01 -0.35
CA ASN A 281 -23.96 9.05 -0.64
C ASN A 281 -24.24 9.93 0.59
N GLU A 282 -25.14 10.91 0.45
CA GLU A 282 -25.50 11.80 1.56
C GLU A 282 -26.02 11.05 2.80
N THR A 283 -26.81 9.99 2.62
CA THR A 283 -27.33 9.17 3.72
C THR A 283 -26.20 8.52 4.49
N PHE A 284 -25.22 7.93 3.80
CA PHE A 284 -24.05 7.33 4.44
C PHE A 284 -23.32 8.34 5.33
N TRP A 285 -23.10 9.56 4.83
CA TRP A 285 -22.41 10.61 5.58
C TRP A 285 -23.23 11.21 6.72
N LYS A 286 -24.56 11.11 6.70
CA LYS A 286 -25.43 11.58 7.79
C LYS A 286 -25.65 10.53 8.88
N GLU A 287 -25.88 9.28 8.48
CA GLU A 287 -26.41 8.23 9.37
C GLU A 287 -25.35 7.27 9.90
N THR A 288 -24.18 7.17 9.25
CA THR A 288 -23.11 6.29 9.76
C THR A 288 -22.55 6.87 11.07
N PRO A 289 -22.61 6.13 12.18
CA PRO A 289 -22.07 6.58 13.46
C PRO A 289 -20.54 6.67 13.46
#